data_AF-A0A351WKN4-F1
#
_entry.id   AF-A0A351WKN4-F1
#
_cell.length_a   1.000
_cell.length_b   1.000
_cell.length_c   1.000
_cell.angle_alpha   90.00
_cell.angle_beta   90.00
_cell.angle_gamma   90.00
#
_symmetry.space_group_name_H-M   'P 1'
#
loop_
_entity.id
_entity.type
_entity.pdbx_description
1 polymer ?
#
loop_
_entity_poly.entity_id
_entity_poly.type
_entity_poly.pdbx_seq_one_letter_code
_entity_poly.pdbx_strand_id
1 'polypeptide(L)'
;MDKILFIDDEPSVLDGFRRQLRKDFDLVTAPGGEEGLKLVEKEGPFPVIVSDMHMPFMNGIQVLAKARELAPDTVRIMLTGMADLQTAMNAVNQGNIFRFLTKPCSIESLSMALQAGVAQYRLITAERELLEKTLKGSIQAMADILALTNPVAFSRALRLRHYAAQMAKTLNLPNVWQFEVAALLSQVGCVTLPSEVLEKAFAGEALTPQEKEMFDAHPQVGGQLIINIPRLNTIAHMITHQQKPLSGLQLPAAEDASFTAEIGAHILKVAVDFDLFLSRGMTPERAKGSMADRGGYPPVLMAALARVETPRLEKSSLVVKVGELRNGMILAEDVRARGGGLVVNKDQEVSDTLRQRLKNFVLQGNIPDEIRVFVYQRVVAAT
;
A
#
# COMPACT_ATOMS: atom_id res chain seq x y z
N MET A 1 -20.84 -6.85 -5.94
CA MET A 1 -21.64 -7.92 -5.30
C MET A 1 -20.72 -8.72 -4.43
N ASP A 2 -21.19 -9.23 -3.29
CA ASP A 2 -20.36 -10.05 -2.38
C ASP A 2 -20.14 -11.44 -2.98
N LYS A 3 -18.89 -11.92 -2.95
CA LYS A 3 -18.46 -13.19 -3.57
C LYS A 3 -18.68 -14.36 -2.62
N ILE A 4 -19.63 -15.25 -2.89
CA ILE A 4 -20.00 -16.36 -1.99
C ILE A 4 -19.59 -17.68 -2.61
N LEU A 5 -18.97 -18.56 -1.80
CA LEU A 5 -18.58 -19.89 -2.22
C LEU A 5 -19.63 -20.92 -1.78
N PHE A 6 -20.15 -21.70 -2.72
CA PHE A 6 -20.97 -22.87 -2.46
C PHE A 6 -20.18 -24.15 -2.75
N ILE A 7 -20.25 -25.11 -1.83
CA ILE A 7 -19.55 -26.39 -1.91
C ILE A 7 -20.60 -27.49 -1.72
N ASP A 8 -20.80 -28.29 -2.76
CA ASP A 8 -21.79 -29.39 -2.80
C ASP A 8 -21.33 -30.36 -3.89
N ASP A 9 -21.46 -31.67 -3.71
CA ASP A 9 -21.02 -32.68 -4.68
C ASP A 9 -22.03 -32.88 -5.82
N GLU A 10 -23.23 -32.29 -5.74
CA GLU A 10 -24.25 -32.32 -6.79
C GLU A 10 -24.19 -31.06 -7.69
N PRO A 11 -23.69 -31.16 -8.94
CA PRO A 11 -23.56 -30.00 -9.83
C PRO A 11 -24.90 -29.34 -10.17
N SER A 12 -25.98 -30.12 -10.24
CA SER A 12 -27.34 -29.65 -10.50
C SER A 12 -27.84 -28.71 -9.40
N VAL A 13 -27.49 -28.97 -8.14
CA VAL A 13 -27.81 -28.14 -6.98
C VAL A 13 -27.05 -26.82 -7.05
N LEU A 14 -25.74 -26.88 -7.31
CA LEU A 14 -24.89 -25.71 -7.49
C LEU A 14 -25.40 -24.78 -8.60
N ASP A 15 -25.77 -25.34 -9.75
CA ASP A 15 -26.37 -24.60 -10.87
C ASP A 15 -27.75 -24.02 -10.52
N GLY A 16 -28.51 -24.71 -9.67
CA GLY A 16 -29.74 -24.20 -9.07
C GLY A 16 -29.49 -22.91 -8.28
N PHE A 17 -28.58 -22.95 -7.32
CA PHE A 17 -28.22 -21.78 -6.50
C PHE A 17 -27.66 -20.64 -7.34
N ARG A 18 -26.73 -20.93 -8.27
CA ARG A 18 -26.17 -19.92 -9.19
C ARG A 18 -27.28 -19.20 -9.95
N ARG A 19 -28.25 -19.93 -10.51
CA ARG A 19 -29.35 -19.32 -11.27
C ARG A 19 -30.27 -18.47 -10.41
N GLN A 20 -30.58 -18.91 -9.20
CA GLN A 20 -31.56 -18.26 -8.32
C GLN A 20 -31.00 -17.03 -7.61
N LEU A 21 -29.71 -17.03 -7.23
CA LEU A 21 -29.09 -15.97 -6.41
C LEU A 21 -28.21 -14.97 -7.18
N ARG A 22 -28.03 -15.15 -8.50
CA ARG A 22 -27.17 -14.28 -9.34
C ARG A 22 -27.46 -12.78 -9.31
N LYS A 23 -28.65 -12.38 -8.87
CA LYS A 23 -29.04 -10.96 -8.79
C LYS A 23 -28.51 -10.29 -7.53
N ASP A 24 -28.26 -11.06 -6.48
CA ASP A 24 -27.91 -10.55 -5.16
C ASP A 24 -26.43 -10.80 -4.84
N PHE A 25 -25.85 -11.91 -5.34
CA PHE A 25 -24.51 -12.36 -5.00
C PHE A 25 -23.71 -12.81 -6.22
N ASP A 26 -22.38 -12.69 -6.12
CA ASP A 26 -21.44 -13.29 -7.07
C ASP A 26 -21.09 -14.71 -6.59
N LEU A 27 -21.64 -15.73 -7.25
CA LEU A 27 -21.53 -17.12 -6.79
C LEU A 27 -20.39 -17.88 -7.47
N VAL A 28 -19.46 -18.33 -6.64
CA VAL A 28 -18.46 -19.33 -6.97
C VAL A 28 -18.91 -20.67 -6.41
N THR A 29 -18.67 -21.75 -7.15
CA THR A 29 -19.18 -23.08 -6.86
C THR A 29 -18.05 -24.10 -6.97
N ALA A 30 -17.97 -25.05 -6.04
CA ALA A 30 -17.03 -26.17 -6.06
C ALA A 30 -17.78 -27.50 -5.91
N PRO A 31 -17.51 -28.51 -6.77
CA PRO A 31 -18.16 -29.81 -6.75
C PRO A 31 -17.60 -30.76 -5.67
N GLY A 32 -17.27 -30.23 -4.49
CA GLY A 32 -16.70 -31.01 -3.38
C GLY A 32 -15.72 -30.23 -2.52
N GLY A 33 -15.40 -30.82 -1.35
CA GLY A 33 -14.61 -30.19 -0.31
C GLY A 33 -13.19 -29.78 -0.71
N GLU A 34 -12.48 -30.63 -1.46
CA GLU A 34 -11.09 -30.34 -1.86
C GLU A 34 -10.99 -29.17 -2.85
N GLU A 35 -11.87 -29.11 -3.84
CA GLU A 35 -11.90 -27.99 -4.79
C GLU A 35 -12.34 -26.71 -4.10
N GLY A 36 -13.31 -26.81 -3.18
CA GLY A 36 -13.75 -25.69 -2.35
C GLY A 36 -12.58 -25.07 -1.58
N LEU A 37 -11.77 -25.87 -0.89
CA LEU A 37 -10.60 -25.38 -0.15
C LEU A 37 -9.52 -24.79 -1.06
N LYS A 38 -9.26 -25.39 -2.23
CA LYS A 38 -8.34 -24.82 -3.23
C LYS A 38 -8.81 -23.44 -3.71
N LEU A 39 -10.12 -23.23 -3.86
CA LEU A 39 -10.67 -21.93 -4.20
C LEU A 39 -10.52 -20.93 -3.05
N VAL A 40 -10.72 -21.34 -1.79
CA VAL A 40 -10.49 -20.46 -0.63
C VAL A 40 -9.05 -19.92 -0.64
N GLU A 41 -8.05 -20.75 -0.92
CA GLU A 41 -6.65 -20.33 -0.98
C GLU A 41 -6.33 -19.43 -2.18
N LYS A 42 -6.83 -19.76 -3.37
CA LYS A 42 -6.43 -19.09 -4.62
C LYS A 42 -7.26 -17.87 -4.96
N GLU A 43 -8.53 -17.88 -4.59
CA GLU A 43 -9.55 -16.95 -5.08
C GLU A 43 -10.30 -16.19 -3.98
N GLY A 44 -9.95 -16.44 -2.72
CA GLY A 44 -10.47 -15.69 -1.59
C GLY A 44 -10.09 -14.20 -1.63
N PRO A 45 -10.68 -13.38 -0.75
CA PRO A 45 -11.58 -13.78 0.34
C PRO A 45 -13.02 -14.02 -0.11
N PHE A 46 -13.72 -14.93 0.58
CA PHE A 46 -15.16 -15.13 0.46
C PHE A 46 -15.83 -14.69 1.76
N PRO A 47 -16.75 -13.69 1.77
CA PRO A 47 -17.45 -13.32 2.99
C PRO A 47 -18.23 -14.46 3.63
N VAL A 48 -18.81 -15.33 2.79
CA VAL A 48 -19.57 -16.50 3.22
C VAL A 48 -19.14 -17.73 2.42
N ILE A 49 -18.93 -18.85 3.12
CA ILE A 49 -18.84 -20.19 2.54
C ILE A 49 -20.06 -20.98 3.00
N VAL A 50 -20.75 -21.59 2.04
CA VAL A 50 -21.85 -22.53 2.26
C VAL A 50 -21.39 -23.91 1.84
N SER A 51 -21.44 -24.87 2.75
CA SER A 51 -21.08 -26.27 2.45
C SER A 51 -22.27 -27.18 2.71
N ASP A 52 -22.48 -28.15 1.82
CA ASP A 52 -23.27 -29.31 2.17
C ASP A 52 -22.58 -30.15 3.26
N MET A 53 -23.38 -30.87 4.03
CA MET A 53 -22.92 -31.76 5.08
C MET A 53 -22.30 -33.04 4.52
N HIS A 54 -22.96 -33.69 3.55
CA HIS A 54 -22.60 -35.02 3.05
C HIS A 54 -21.97 -34.91 1.68
N MET A 55 -20.65 -35.01 1.63
CA MET A 55 -19.91 -35.06 0.38
C MET A 55 -18.91 -36.23 0.43
N PRO A 56 -18.61 -36.88 -0.71
CA PRO A 56 -17.57 -37.89 -0.81
C PRO A 56 -16.22 -37.38 -0.30
N PHE A 57 -15.46 -38.27 0.35
CA PHE A 57 -14.10 -38.06 0.86
C PHE A 57 -13.95 -37.04 2.01
N MET A 58 -14.59 -35.88 1.94
CA MET A 58 -14.51 -34.81 2.94
C MET A 58 -15.88 -34.18 3.18
N ASN A 59 -16.40 -34.32 4.40
CA ASN A 59 -17.71 -33.79 4.76
C ASN A 59 -17.68 -32.28 5.05
N GLY A 60 -18.86 -31.65 5.12
CA GLY A 60 -18.98 -30.21 5.31
C GLY A 60 -18.34 -29.68 6.59
N ILE A 61 -18.34 -30.45 7.68
CA ILE A 61 -17.70 -30.05 8.94
C ILE A 61 -16.19 -29.94 8.75
N GLN A 62 -15.58 -30.94 8.11
CA GLN A 62 -14.14 -30.97 7.83
C GLN A 62 -13.73 -29.82 6.90
N VAL A 63 -14.54 -29.55 5.87
CA VAL A 63 -14.32 -28.42 4.95
C VAL A 63 -14.36 -27.10 5.71
N LEU A 64 -15.42 -26.84 6.48
CA LEU A 64 -15.58 -25.57 7.18
C LEU A 64 -14.54 -25.38 8.30
N ALA A 65 -14.07 -26.47 8.93
CA ALA A 65 -12.97 -26.42 9.89
C ALA A 65 -11.65 -26.00 9.23
N LYS A 66 -11.29 -26.61 8.09
CA LYS A 66 -10.09 -26.20 7.32
C LYS A 66 -10.22 -24.80 6.74
N ALA A 67 -11.40 -24.43 6.26
CA ALA A 67 -11.66 -23.08 5.76
C ALA A 67 -11.48 -22.01 6.85
N ARG A 68 -11.74 -22.33 8.12
CA ARG A 68 -11.46 -21.45 9.26
C ARG A 68 -9.95 -21.23 9.47
N GLU A 69 -9.12 -22.24 9.27
CA GLU A 69 -7.66 -22.10 9.38
C GLU A 69 -7.10 -21.23 8.26
N LEU A 70 -7.60 -21.42 7.04
CA LEU A 70 -7.17 -20.67 5.85
C LEU A 70 -7.71 -19.24 5.81
N ALA A 71 -8.97 -19.05 6.22
CA ALA A 71 -9.69 -17.79 6.15
C ALA A 71 -10.55 -17.59 7.41
N PRO A 72 -9.95 -17.19 8.54
CA PRO A 72 -10.62 -17.17 9.85
C PRO A 72 -11.83 -16.23 9.90
N ASP A 73 -11.75 -15.10 9.21
CA ASP A 73 -12.80 -14.07 9.19
C ASP A 73 -14.05 -14.50 8.40
N THR A 74 -13.92 -15.49 7.51
CA THR A 74 -15.02 -15.97 6.66
C THR A 74 -16.17 -16.51 7.50
N VAL A 75 -17.39 -16.15 7.14
CA VAL A 75 -18.58 -16.71 7.79
C VAL A 75 -18.93 -18.04 7.14
N ARG A 76 -19.20 -19.04 7.97
CA ARG A 76 -19.39 -20.44 7.55
C ARG A 76 -20.82 -20.86 7.81
N ILE A 77 -21.53 -21.32 6.76
CA ILE A 77 -22.91 -21.79 6.82
C ILE A 77 -22.93 -23.24 6.35
N MET A 78 -23.71 -24.08 7.04
CA MET A 78 -23.90 -25.48 6.65
C MET A 78 -25.31 -25.70 6.14
N LEU A 79 -25.42 -26.42 5.02
CA LEU A 79 -26.67 -27.03 4.55
C LEU A 79 -26.68 -28.49 4.99
N THR A 80 -27.76 -28.95 5.62
CA THR A 80 -27.84 -30.31 6.16
C THR A 80 -29.26 -30.86 6.17
N GLY A 81 -29.45 -32.18 6.21
CA GLY A 81 -30.76 -32.79 6.41
C GLY A 81 -31.24 -32.68 7.86
N MET A 82 -32.55 -32.82 8.10
CA MET A 82 -33.09 -32.81 9.49
C MET A 82 -32.51 -33.93 10.37
N ALA A 83 -32.24 -35.11 9.79
CA ALA A 83 -31.69 -36.24 10.51
C ALA A 83 -30.27 -35.99 11.04
N ASP A 84 -29.52 -35.11 10.38
CA ASP A 84 -28.12 -34.84 10.68
C ASP A 84 -27.92 -33.57 11.51
N LEU A 85 -28.95 -32.73 11.66
CA LEU A 85 -28.84 -31.43 12.31
C LEU A 85 -28.34 -31.52 13.75
N GLN A 86 -28.91 -32.43 14.55
CA GLN A 86 -28.52 -32.62 15.95
C GLN A 86 -27.06 -33.09 16.07
N THR A 87 -26.66 -34.03 15.21
CA THR A 87 -25.30 -34.58 15.16
C THR A 87 -24.30 -33.52 14.69
N ALA A 88 -24.67 -32.72 13.70
CA ALA A 88 -23.87 -31.63 13.17
C ALA A 88 -23.67 -30.54 14.24
N MET A 89 -24.73 -30.14 14.96
CA MET A 89 -24.60 -29.18 16.06
C MET A 89 -23.63 -29.65 17.15
N ASN A 90 -23.70 -30.93 17.52
CA ASN A 90 -22.83 -31.49 18.56
C ASN A 90 -21.35 -31.56 18.12
N ALA A 91 -21.08 -31.76 16.83
CA ALA A 91 -19.73 -31.82 16.29
C ALA A 91 -19.06 -30.44 16.09
N VAL A 92 -19.83 -29.35 16.19
CA VAL A 92 -19.46 -28.03 15.63
C VAL A 92 -18.73 -27.07 16.56
N ASN A 93 -18.49 -27.45 17.82
CA ASN A 93 -17.63 -26.65 18.70
C ASN A 93 -16.22 -26.38 18.11
N GLN A 94 -15.78 -27.16 17.11
CA GLN A 94 -14.50 -26.99 16.41
C GLN A 94 -14.55 -26.05 15.18
N GLY A 95 -15.68 -25.96 14.47
CA GLY A 95 -15.80 -25.23 13.19
C GLY A 95 -16.30 -23.78 13.28
N ASN A 96 -16.82 -23.37 14.44
CA ASN A 96 -17.46 -22.06 14.67
C ASN A 96 -18.41 -21.68 13.52
N ILE A 97 -19.37 -22.58 13.24
CA ILE A 97 -20.36 -22.42 12.19
C ILE A 97 -21.36 -21.36 12.64
N PHE A 98 -21.60 -20.39 11.77
CA PHE A 98 -22.48 -19.26 12.07
C PHE A 98 -23.96 -19.65 12.01
N ARG A 99 -24.34 -20.52 11.06
CA ARG A 99 -25.73 -20.95 10.89
C ARG A 99 -25.81 -22.31 10.21
N PHE A 100 -26.81 -23.09 10.61
CA PHE A 100 -27.27 -24.28 9.93
C PHE A 100 -28.58 -23.99 9.22
N LEU A 101 -28.72 -24.50 8.00
CA LEU A 101 -29.97 -24.50 7.25
C LEU A 101 -30.32 -25.93 6.88
N THR A 102 -31.58 -26.28 7.07
CA THR A 102 -32.09 -27.61 6.74
C THR A 102 -32.46 -27.70 5.26
N LYS A 103 -32.07 -28.78 4.58
CA LYS A 103 -32.58 -29.16 3.26
C LYS A 103 -33.94 -29.87 3.40
N PRO A 104 -34.96 -29.53 2.58
CA PRO A 104 -34.96 -28.49 1.55
C PRO A 104 -35.05 -27.08 2.19
N CYS A 105 -34.26 -26.13 1.67
CA CYS A 105 -34.27 -24.74 2.12
C CYS A 105 -34.94 -23.86 1.07
N SER A 106 -35.84 -22.96 1.49
CA SER A 106 -36.43 -21.97 0.59
C SER A 106 -35.37 -20.96 0.15
N ILE A 107 -35.51 -20.43 -1.06
CA ILE A 107 -34.54 -19.47 -1.59
C ILE A 107 -34.51 -18.17 -0.77
N GLU A 108 -35.65 -17.77 -0.21
CA GLU A 108 -35.78 -16.62 0.68
C GLU A 108 -35.02 -16.84 1.98
N SER A 109 -35.16 -18.04 2.57
CA SER A 109 -34.45 -18.42 3.80
C SER A 109 -32.95 -18.47 3.59
N LEU A 110 -32.50 -19.05 2.47
CA LEU A 110 -31.09 -19.06 2.08
C LEU A 110 -30.57 -17.64 1.86
N SER A 111 -31.28 -16.80 1.11
CA SER A 111 -30.87 -15.41 0.85
C SER A 111 -30.76 -14.59 2.14
N MET A 112 -31.73 -14.69 3.06
CA MET A 112 -31.65 -14.04 4.38
C MET A 112 -30.45 -14.52 5.21
N ALA A 113 -30.15 -15.82 5.17
CA ALA A 113 -28.98 -16.38 5.86
C ALA A 113 -27.66 -15.89 5.26
N LEU A 114 -27.56 -15.80 3.93
CA LEU A 114 -26.39 -15.25 3.24
C LEU A 114 -26.22 -13.76 3.56
N GLN A 115 -27.28 -12.96 3.52
CA GLN A 115 -27.24 -11.54 3.88
C GLN A 115 -26.77 -11.34 5.34
N ALA A 116 -27.31 -12.12 6.27
CA ALA A 116 -26.87 -12.11 7.66
C ALA A 116 -25.40 -12.53 7.81
N GLY A 117 -24.96 -13.54 7.04
CA GLY A 117 -23.57 -13.97 7.03
C GLY A 117 -22.62 -12.92 6.48
N VAL A 118 -22.99 -12.24 5.39
CA VAL A 118 -22.22 -11.11 4.83
C VAL A 118 -22.16 -9.95 5.83
N ALA A 119 -23.26 -9.63 6.51
CA ALA A 119 -23.27 -8.61 7.54
C ALA A 119 -22.33 -8.97 8.70
N GLN A 120 -22.35 -10.22 9.16
CA GLN A 120 -21.44 -10.72 10.19
C GLN A 120 -19.98 -10.65 9.74
N TYR A 121 -19.67 -11.05 8.50
CA TYR A 121 -18.33 -10.93 7.94
C TYR A 121 -17.85 -9.47 7.98
N ARG A 122 -18.69 -8.53 7.53
CA ARG A 122 -18.38 -7.10 7.57
C ARG A 122 -18.15 -6.60 8.99
N LEU A 123 -18.90 -7.08 9.99
CA LEU A 123 -18.67 -6.72 11.39
C LEU A 123 -17.31 -7.23 11.89
N ILE A 124 -16.93 -8.46 11.53
CA ILE A 124 -15.63 -9.06 11.89
C ILE A 124 -14.48 -8.29 11.22
N THR A 125 -14.63 -7.91 9.95
CA THR A 125 -13.57 -7.24 9.20
C THR A 125 -13.55 -5.71 9.36
N ALA A 126 -14.60 -5.12 9.95
CA ALA A 126 -14.77 -3.67 10.06
C ALA A 126 -13.61 -2.98 10.77
N GLU A 127 -13.12 -3.55 11.87
CA GLU A 127 -12.01 -2.96 12.62
C GLU A 127 -10.73 -2.90 11.77
N ARG A 128 -10.39 -4.01 11.10
CA ARG A 128 -9.22 -4.07 10.21
C ARG A 128 -9.36 -3.10 9.04
N GLU A 129 -10.53 -3.08 8.39
CA GLU A 129 -10.77 -2.14 7.29
C GLU A 129 -10.71 -0.68 7.73
N LEU A 130 -11.28 -0.38 8.90
CA LEU A 130 -11.25 0.97 9.47
C LEU A 130 -9.81 1.35 9.80
N LEU A 131 -9.02 0.47 10.43
CA LEU A 131 -7.61 0.68 10.70
C LEU A 131 -6.81 0.90 9.40
N GLU A 132 -7.05 0.12 8.35
CA GLU A 132 -6.39 0.29 7.05
C GLU A 132 -6.77 1.62 6.36
N LYS A 133 -8.06 1.96 6.35
CA LYS A 133 -8.56 3.22 5.78
C LYS A 133 -8.05 4.44 6.55
N THR A 134 -8.10 4.39 7.88
CA THR A 134 -7.61 5.48 8.75
C THR A 134 -6.10 5.62 8.65
N LEU A 135 -5.35 4.52 8.63
CA LEU A 135 -3.89 4.55 8.42
C LEU A 135 -3.54 5.20 7.08
N LYS A 136 -4.18 4.77 5.99
CA LYS A 136 -3.99 5.37 4.67
C LYS A 136 -4.34 6.87 4.66
N GLY A 137 -5.44 7.24 5.31
CA GLY A 137 -5.86 8.64 5.47
C GLY A 137 -4.83 9.49 6.21
N SER A 138 -4.28 8.97 7.31
CA SER A 138 -3.23 9.66 8.09
C SER A 138 -1.94 9.83 7.30
N ILE A 139 -1.51 8.80 6.56
CA ILE A 139 -0.33 8.88 5.67
C ILE A 139 -0.55 9.95 4.60
N GLN A 140 -1.72 9.97 3.97
CA GLN A 140 -2.06 10.97 2.96
C GLN A 140 -2.09 12.39 3.54
N ALA A 141 -2.68 12.58 4.72
CA ALA A 141 -2.73 13.88 5.37
C ALA A 141 -1.32 14.43 5.67
N MET A 142 -0.41 13.59 6.18
CA MET A 142 0.98 13.99 6.42
C MET A 142 1.73 14.33 5.13
N ALA A 143 1.54 13.53 4.09
CA ALA A 143 2.11 13.77 2.77
C ALA A 143 1.61 15.10 2.18
N ASP A 144 0.30 15.39 2.29
CA ASP A 144 -0.31 16.64 1.85
C ASP A 144 0.21 17.84 2.65
N ILE A 145 0.33 17.72 3.97
CA ILE A 145 0.91 18.78 4.82
C ILE A 145 2.36 19.06 4.42
N LEU A 146 3.15 18.01 4.21
CA LEU A 146 4.54 18.16 3.75
C LEU A 146 4.60 18.84 2.38
N ALA A 147 3.73 18.48 1.44
CA ALA A 147 3.64 19.14 0.14
C ALA A 147 3.29 20.63 0.25
N LEU A 148 2.47 21.01 1.22
CA LEU A 148 2.05 22.40 1.42
C LEU A 148 3.11 23.25 2.14
N THR A 149 3.78 22.68 3.15
CA THR A 149 4.75 23.40 3.98
C THR A 149 6.15 23.36 3.40
N ASN A 150 6.49 22.28 2.69
CA ASN A 150 7.83 22.03 2.20
C ASN A 150 7.84 21.27 0.84
N PRO A 151 7.53 21.97 -0.27
CA PRO A 151 7.44 21.35 -1.59
C PRO A 151 8.72 20.62 -2.03
N VAL A 152 9.90 21.13 -1.64
CA VAL A 152 11.19 20.51 -2.00
C VAL A 152 11.39 19.18 -1.26
N ALA A 153 11.07 19.13 0.04
CA ALA A 153 11.11 17.90 0.83
C ALA A 153 10.11 16.85 0.33
N PHE A 154 8.88 17.28 -0.01
CA PHE A 154 7.88 16.39 -0.59
C PHE A 154 8.34 15.79 -1.93
N SER A 155 8.93 16.61 -2.80
CA SER A 155 9.44 16.15 -4.10
C SER A 155 10.55 15.11 -3.93
N ARG A 156 11.43 15.32 -2.95
CA ARG A 156 12.44 14.33 -2.58
C ARG A 156 11.80 13.03 -2.08
N ALA A 157 10.82 13.12 -1.19
CA ALA A 157 10.12 11.96 -0.65
C ALA A 157 9.48 11.07 -1.74
N LEU A 158 8.93 11.66 -2.80
CA LEU A 158 8.38 10.91 -3.94
C LEU A 158 9.45 10.11 -4.69
N ARG A 159 10.64 10.69 -4.91
CA ARG A 159 11.77 9.98 -5.54
C ARG A 159 12.29 8.86 -4.64
N LEU A 160 12.45 9.13 -3.34
CA LEU A 160 12.88 8.13 -2.37
C LEU A 160 11.90 6.95 -2.31
N ARG A 161 10.58 7.22 -2.32
CA ARG A 161 9.54 6.18 -2.39
C ARG A 161 9.74 5.26 -3.58
N HIS A 162 10.00 5.83 -4.75
CA HIS A 162 10.25 5.08 -5.97
C HIS A 162 11.50 4.20 -5.88
N TYR A 163 12.62 4.74 -5.36
CA TYR A 163 13.86 3.97 -5.17
C TYR A 163 13.67 2.84 -4.16
N ALA A 164 13.09 3.14 -3.00
CA ALA A 164 12.86 2.17 -1.93
C ALA A 164 11.95 1.03 -2.38
N ALA A 165 10.88 1.32 -3.13
CA ALA A 165 9.97 0.31 -3.68
C ALA A 165 10.70 -0.68 -4.60
N GLN A 166 11.52 -0.19 -5.53
CA GLN A 166 12.26 -1.04 -6.46
C GLN A 166 13.34 -1.86 -5.77
N MET A 167 14.03 -1.27 -4.80
CA MET A 167 15.02 -1.99 -4.00
C MET A 167 14.36 -3.11 -3.19
N ALA A 168 13.27 -2.83 -2.48
CA ALA A 168 12.54 -3.82 -1.69
C ALA A 168 12.02 -4.98 -2.55
N LYS A 169 11.47 -4.68 -3.75
CA LYS A 169 11.05 -5.70 -4.73
C LYS A 169 12.23 -6.53 -5.22
N THR A 170 13.35 -5.91 -5.55
CA THR A 170 14.56 -6.61 -6.01
C THR A 170 15.13 -7.55 -4.95
N LEU A 171 15.00 -7.17 -3.69
CA LEU A 171 15.43 -7.95 -2.53
C LEU A 171 14.40 -9.03 -2.14
N ASN A 172 13.27 -9.14 -2.84
CA ASN A 172 12.14 -10.02 -2.52
C ASN A 172 11.59 -9.84 -1.10
N LEU A 173 11.62 -8.61 -0.57
CA LEU A 173 11.12 -8.34 0.78
C LEU A 173 9.59 -8.36 0.79
N PRO A 174 8.97 -8.97 1.81
CA PRO A 174 7.52 -8.93 1.97
C PRO A 174 7.07 -7.50 2.32
N ASN A 175 5.76 -7.25 2.18
CA ASN A 175 5.15 -5.99 2.61
C ASN A 175 5.85 -4.72 2.05
N VAL A 176 6.14 -4.70 0.74
CA VAL A 176 6.82 -3.60 0.03
C VAL A 176 6.28 -2.21 0.41
N TRP A 177 4.97 -2.11 0.68
CA TRP A 177 4.30 -0.88 1.12
C TRP A 177 4.94 -0.23 2.36
N GLN A 178 5.55 -0.99 3.27
CA GLN A 178 6.21 -0.42 4.45
C GLN A 178 7.41 0.44 4.07
N PHE A 179 8.22 -0.01 3.12
CA PHE A 179 9.38 0.72 2.61
C PHE A 179 8.96 1.95 1.79
N GLU A 180 7.86 1.85 1.04
CA GLU A 180 7.26 2.98 0.33
C GLU A 180 6.80 4.08 1.28
N VAL A 181 6.08 3.71 2.34
CA VAL A 181 5.59 4.64 3.36
C VAL A 181 6.75 5.23 4.16
N ALA A 182 7.75 4.42 4.54
CA ALA A 182 8.93 4.92 5.24
C ALA A 182 9.68 5.97 4.42
N ALA A 183 9.85 5.74 3.12
CA ALA A 183 10.49 6.70 2.23
C ALA A 183 9.65 7.97 2.02
N LEU A 184 8.33 7.83 1.85
CA LEU A 184 7.41 8.96 1.71
C LEU A 184 7.39 9.84 2.97
N LEU A 185 7.42 9.23 4.16
CA LEU A 185 7.36 9.95 5.43
C LEU A 185 8.75 10.32 5.99
N SER A 186 9.84 9.83 5.39
CA SER A 186 11.21 10.09 5.84
C SER A 186 11.57 11.58 5.94
N GLN A 187 10.89 12.42 5.16
CA GLN A 187 11.12 13.86 5.10
C GLN A 187 10.13 14.66 5.96
N VAL A 188 9.19 14.03 6.67
CA VAL A 188 8.18 14.74 7.48
C VAL A 188 8.82 15.52 8.62
N GLY A 189 9.96 15.07 9.16
CA GLY A 189 10.72 15.82 10.16
C GLY A 189 11.32 17.13 9.64
N CYS A 190 11.43 17.33 8.32
CA CYS A 190 11.97 18.56 7.75
C CYS A 190 11.10 19.79 8.00
N VAL A 191 9.86 19.62 8.49
CA VAL A 191 8.98 20.75 8.86
C VAL A 191 9.57 21.64 9.97
N THR A 192 10.56 21.16 10.72
CA THR A 192 11.24 21.93 11.77
C THR A 192 12.43 22.75 11.26
N LEU A 193 12.74 22.69 9.96
CA LEU A 193 13.94 23.27 9.37
C LEU A 193 13.63 24.54 8.56
N PRO A 194 14.50 25.56 8.59
CA PRO A 194 14.40 26.71 7.68
C PRO A 194 14.53 26.27 6.21
N SER A 195 13.90 27.01 5.30
CA SER A 195 13.85 26.65 3.88
C SER A 195 15.24 26.68 3.23
N GLU A 196 16.08 27.65 3.63
CA GLU A 196 17.44 27.83 3.10
C GLU A 196 18.34 26.65 3.46
N VAL A 197 18.18 26.09 4.67
CA VAL A 197 18.94 24.91 5.12
C VAL A 197 18.58 23.69 4.30
N LEU A 198 17.28 23.51 4.01
CA LEU A 198 16.80 22.39 3.23
C LEU A 198 17.19 22.48 1.76
N GLU A 199 17.10 23.66 1.17
CA GLU A 199 17.53 23.89 -0.21
C GLU A 199 19.00 23.55 -0.39
N LYS A 200 19.88 24.05 0.49
CA LYS A 200 21.32 23.70 0.50
C LYS A 200 21.53 22.19 0.68
N ALA A 201 20.87 21.59 1.66
CA ALA A 201 21.03 20.17 1.98
C ALA A 201 20.62 19.26 0.82
N PHE A 202 19.52 19.59 0.13
CA PHE A 202 19.00 18.81 -0.99
C PHE A 202 19.74 19.08 -2.30
N ALA A 203 20.26 20.30 -2.51
CA ALA A 203 21.18 20.61 -3.61
C ALA A 203 22.57 19.99 -3.41
N GLY A 204 22.88 19.51 -2.20
CA GLY A 204 24.17 18.93 -1.85
C GLY A 204 25.29 19.95 -1.69
N GLU A 205 24.92 21.20 -1.38
CA GLU A 205 25.81 22.29 -1.02
C GLU A 205 26.41 22.08 0.38
N ALA A 206 27.43 22.87 0.70
CA ALA A 206 28.07 22.80 2.02
C ALA A 206 27.15 23.41 3.09
N LEU A 207 26.86 22.63 4.13
CA LEU A 207 26.18 23.09 5.34
C LEU A 207 27.21 23.50 6.39
N THR A 208 26.92 24.56 7.13
CA THR A 208 27.64 24.89 8.38
C THR A 208 27.42 23.78 9.42
N PRO A 209 28.26 23.68 10.46
CA PRO A 209 28.09 22.66 11.51
C PRO A 209 26.71 22.70 12.18
N GLN A 210 26.17 23.90 12.42
CA GLN A 210 24.83 24.08 13.01
C GLN A 210 23.72 23.64 12.05
N GLU A 211 23.79 24.04 10.78
CA GLU A 211 22.83 23.60 9.75
C GLU A 211 22.86 22.08 9.57
N LYS A 212 24.06 21.47 9.64
CA LYS A 212 24.23 20.02 9.58
C LYS A 212 23.63 19.33 10.79
N GLU A 213 23.84 19.84 12.00
CA GLU A 213 23.23 19.29 13.22
C GLU A 213 21.70 19.33 13.15
N MET A 214 21.13 20.46 12.72
CA MET A 214 19.69 20.59 12.49
C MET A 214 19.19 19.56 11.46
N PHE A 215 19.88 19.45 10.33
CA PHE A 215 19.52 18.51 9.29
C PHE A 215 19.64 17.05 9.75
N ASP A 216 20.68 16.70 10.50
CA ASP A 216 20.89 15.34 10.99
C ASP A 216 19.86 14.94 12.07
N ALA A 217 19.22 15.91 12.74
CA ALA A 217 18.18 15.66 13.73
C ALA A 217 16.78 15.40 13.13
N HIS A 218 16.51 15.80 11.87
CA HIS A 218 15.18 15.64 11.26
C HIS A 218 14.61 14.21 11.26
N PRO A 219 15.40 13.13 11.10
CA PRO A 219 14.86 11.77 11.09
C PRO A 219 14.24 11.39 12.44
N GLN A 220 14.87 11.81 13.54
CA GLN A 220 14.37 11.57 14.89
C GLN A 220 13.01 12.24 15.10
N VAL A 221 12.87 13.48 14.62
CA VAL A 221 11.60 14.21 14.64
C VAL A 221 10.55 13.50 13.79
N GLY A 222 10.92 13.09 12.56
CA GLY A 222 10.03 12.37 11.65
C GLY A 222 9.48 11.07 12.25
N GLY A 223 10.34 10.26 12.87
CA GLY A 223 9.93 9.05 13.59
C GLY A 223 9.01 9.35 14.76
N GLN A 224 9.32 10.38 15.57
CA GLN A 224 8.51 10.77 16.72
C GLN A 224 7.10 11.26 16.35
N LEU A 225 6.96 11.90 15.18
CA LEU A 225 5.65 12.36 14.69
C LEU A 225 4.71 11.22 14.32
N ILE A 226 5.24 10.03 13.98
CA ILE A 226 4.43 8.92 13.47
C ILE A 226 4.38 7.69 14.38
N ILE A 227 5.26 7.61 15.40
CA ILE A 227 5.40 6.43 16.27
C ILE A 227 4.10 6.04 16.99
N ASN A 228 3.23 7.02 17.29
CA ASN A 228 1.97 6.78 17.99
C ASN A 228 0.83 6.32 17.06
N ILE A 229 1.08 6.23 15.75
CA ILE A 229 0.09 5.75 14.79
C ILE A 229 0.17 4.21 14.73
N PRO A 230 -0.94 3.49 14.98
CA PRO A 230 -0.96 2.03 14.92
C PRO A 230 -0.36 1.50 13.60
N ARG A 231 0.42 0.40 13.70
CA ARG A 231 1.13 -0.25 12.58
C ARG A 231 2.29 0.55 11.96
N LEU A 232 2.61 1.75 12.45
CA LEU A 232 3.77 2.53 11.97
C LEU A 232 5.04 2.36 12.82
N ASN A 233 5.06 1.53 13.87
CA ASN A 233 6.24 1.34 14.73
C ASN A 233 7.51 0.96 13.95
N THR A 234 7.42 -0.04 13.08
CA THR A 234 8.54 -0.48 12.24
C THR A 234 8.98 0.64 11.29
N ILE A 235 8.02 1.36 10.69
CA ILE A 235 8.27 2.46 9.75
C ILE A 235 8.95 3.64 10.47
N ALA A 236 8.49 3.99 11.66
CA ALA A 236 9.10 5.02 12.50
C ALA A 236 10.55 4.65 12.83
N HIS A 237 10.81 3.39 13.15
CA HIS A 237 12.17 2.90 13.37
C HIS A 237 13.05 3.00 12.12
N MET A 238 12.53 2.67 10.93
CA MET A 238 13.25 2.86 9.67
C MET A 238 13.67 4.33 9.48
N ILE A 239 12.74 5.26 9.69
CA ILE A 239 12.97 6.70 9.53
C ILE A 239 13.98 7.21 10.55
N THR A 240 13.76 6.94 11.85
CA THR A 240 14.66 7.38 12.93
C THR A 240 16.10 6.95 12.70
N HIS A 241 16.30 5.78 12.11
CA HIS A 241 17.62 5.19 11.92
C HIS A 241 18.21 5.36 10.52
N GLN A 242 17.55 6.11 9.64
CA GLN A 242 17.97 6.26 8.24
C GLN A 242 19.35 6.89 8.04
N GLN A 243 19.94 7.50 9.07
CA GLN A 243 21.29 8.09 9.02
C GLN A 243 22.36 7.26 9.72
N LYS A 244 22.00 6.12 10.35
CA LYS A 244 22.99 5.25 10.99
C LYS A 244 23.99 4.74 9.94
N PRO A 245 25.28 4.59 10.33
CA PRO A 245 26.27 3.94 9.47
C PRO A 245 25.80 2.53 9.06
N LEU A 246 26.01 2.17 7.80
CA LEU A 246 25.55 0.91 7.21
C LEU A 246 26.39 -0.32 7.59
N SER A 247 27.30 -0.18 8.55
CA SER A 247 28.16 -1.28 9.01
C SER A 247 27.37 -2.26 9.87
N GLY A 248 27.45 -3.56 9.57
CA GLY A 248 26.93 -4.62 10.44
C GLY A 248 25.63 -5.30 9.99
N LEU A 249 25.14 -5.05 8.77
CA LEU A 249 23.96 -5.76 8.25
C LEU A 249 24.23 -7.27 8.20
N GLN A 250 23.60 -8.01 9.12
CA GLN A 250 23.54 -9.46 9.10
C GLN A 250 22.18 -9.87 8.55
N LEU A 251 22.16 -10.66 7.47
CA LEU A 251 20.94 -11.26 6.98
C LEU A 251 20.53 -12.37 7.97
N PRO A 252 19.40 -12.25 8.69
CA PRO A 252 18.98 -13.24 9.66
C PRO A 252 18.52 -14.52 8.97
N ALA A 253 18.49 -15.62 9.73
CA ALA A 253 17.95 -16.90 9.27
C ALA A 253 16.41 -16.88 9.12
N ALA A 254 15.72 -15.95 9.77
CA ALA A 254 14.28 -15.74 9.67
C ALA A 254 13.95 -14.25 9.66
N GLU A 255 13.01 -13.84 8.82
CA GLU A 255 12.55 -12.46 8.74
C GLU A 255 11.61 -12.13 9.91
N ASP A 256 11.97 -11.13 10.70
CA ASP A 256 11.12 -10.57 11.74
C ASP A 256 10.97 -9.05 11.60
N ALA A 257 10.20 -8.43 12.51
CA ALA A 257 9.97 -6.99 12.50
C ALA A 257 11.27 -6.19 12.76
N SER A 258 12.22 -6.74 13.50
CA SER A 258 13.51 -6.10 13.81
C SER A 258 14.37 -6.02 12.54
N PHE A 259 14.51 -7.14 11.84
CA PHE A 259 15.20 -7.18 10.55
C PHE A 259 14.56 -6.26 9.51
N THR A 260 13.23 -6.29 9.40
CA THR A 260 12.48 -5.42 8.48
C THR A 260 12.79 -3.94 8.75
N ALA A 261 12.84 -3.54 10.02
CA ALA A 261 13.15 -2.17 10.41
C ALA A 261 14.61 -1.78 10.09
N GLU A 262 15.56 -2.69 10.31
CA GLU A 262 16.99 -2.47 10.05
C GLU A 262 17.27 -2.36 8.55
N ILE A 263 16.81 -3.33 7.75
CA ILE A 263 16.99 -3.30 6.30
C ILE A 263 16.27 -2.09 5.68
N GLY A 264 15.11 -1.71 6.22
CA GLY A 264 14.40 -0.52 5.78
C GLY A 264 15.17 0.77 6.04
N ALA A 265 15.80 0.92 7.21
CA ALA A 265 16.68 2.06 7.50
C ALA A 265 17.86 2.13 6.52
N HIS A 266 18.46 0.98 6.19
CA HIS A 266 19.55 0.92 5.22
C HIS A 266 19.11 1.21 3.78
N ILE A 267 17.94 0.74 3.36
CA ILE A 267 17.34 1.09 2.06
C ILE A 267 17.13 2.61 1.98
N LEU A 268 16.60 3.24 3.04
CA LEU A 268 16.45 4.69 3.09
C LEU A 268 17.78 5.41 2.97
N LYS A 269 18.80 4.98 3.72
CA LYS A 269 20.14 5.57 3.66
C LYS A 269 20.72 5.52 2.25
N VAL A 270 20.64 4.37 1.59
CA VAL A 270 21.10 4.19 0.20
C VAL A 270 20.32 5.07 -0.76
N ALA A 271 18.99 5.12 -0.63
CA ALA A 271 18.13 5.96 -1.48
C ALA A 271 18.42 7.46 -1.30
N VAL A 272 18.62 7.91 -0.06
CA VAL A 272 18.95 9.31 0.29
C VAL A 272 20.31 9.71 -0.27
N ASP A 273 21.32 8.85 -0.13
CA ASP A 273 22.66 9.10 -0.65
C ASP A 273 22.64 9.11 -2.19
N PHE A 274 21.95 8.16 -2.82
CA PHE A 274 21.79 8.11 -4.27
C PHE A 274 21.12 9.39 -4.80
N ASP A 275 20.03 9.83 -4.16
CA ASP A 275 19.34 11.08 -4.50
C ASP A 275 20.26 12.30 -4.40
N LEU A 276 21.17 12.33 -3.43
CA LEU A 276 22.15 13.41 -3.25
C LEU A 276 23.22 13.44 -4.36
N PHE A 277 23.64 12.27 -4.86
CA PHE A 277 24.53 12.22 -6.03
C PHE A 277 23.83 12.75 -7.29
N LEU A 278 22.55 12.41 -7.47
CA LEU A 278 21.76 12.91 -8.59
C LEU A 278 21.52 14.42 -8.49
N SER A 279 21.25 14.96 -7.30
CA SER A 279 21.02 16.40 -7.11
C SER A 279 22.27 17.25 -7.41
N ARG A 280 23.46 16.66 -7.29
CA ARG A 280 24.74 17.24 -7.74
C ARG A 280 24.99 17.14 -9.25
N GLY A 281 23.98 16.73 -10.02
CA GLY A 281 24.03 16.66 -11.49
C GLY A 281 24.71 15.40 -12.03
N MET A 282 24.97 14.38 -11.20
CA MET A 282 25.48 13.11 -11.72
C MET A 282 24.41 12.32 -12.45
N THR A 283 24.80 11.58 -13.49
CA THR A 283 23.91 10.60 -14.11
C THR A 283 23.67 9.43 -13.15
N PRO A 284 22.54 8.72 -13.26
CA PRO A 284 22.24 7.54 -12.45
C PRO A 284 23.36 6.49 -12.44
N GLU A 285 23.97 6.23 -13.59
CA GLU A 285 25.02 5.23 -13.76
C GLU A 285 26.30 5.68 -13.02
N ARG A 286 26.67 6.95 -13.16
CA ARG A 286 27.84 7.52 -12.48
C ARG A 286 27.64 7.60 -10.97
N ALA A 287 26.43 7.93 -10.53
CA ALA A 287 26.09 7.96 -9.10
C ALA A 287 26.20 6.55 -8.48
N LYS A 288 25.62 5.52 -9.12
CA LYS A 288 25.73 4.12 -8.69
C LYS A 288 27.18 3.65 -8.62
N GLY A 289 27.99 3.94 -9.64
CA GLY A 289 29.42 3.63 -9.66
C GLY A 289 30.18 4.33 -8.52
N SER A 290 29.97 5.64 -8.36
CA SER A 290 30.64 6.43 -7.31
C SER A 290 30.29 5.93 -5.89
N MET A 291 29.06 5.50 -5.66
CA MET A 291 28.64 4.91 -4.39
C MET A 291 29.30 3.55 -4.15
N ALA A 292 29.43 2.71 -5.20
CA ALA A 292 30.12 1.43 -5.09
C ALA A 292 31.61 1.63 -4.76
N ASP A 293 32.27 2.58 -5.43
CA ASP A 293 33.70 2.86 -5.27
C ASP A 293 34.04 3.46 -3.89
N ARG A 294 33.15 4.31 -3.35
CA ARG A 294 33.33 4.92 -2.01
C ARG A 294 33.37 3.87 -0.90
N GLY A 295 32.75 2.71 -1.12
CA GLY A 295 32.61 1.66 -0.11
C GLY A 295 31.68 2.07 1.03
N GLY A 296 31.52 1.17 2.01
CA GLY A 296 30.66 1.40 3.18
C GLY A 296 29.17 1.12 2.94
N TYR A 297 28.78 0.61 1.76
CA TYR A 297 27.43 0.13 1.47
C TYR A 297 27.42 -1.40 1.38
N PRO A 298 26.44 -2.10 2.01
CA PRO A 298 26.30 -3.54 1.88
C PRO A 298 26.15 -3.96 0.41
N PRO A 299 26.90 -4.98 -0.07
CA PRO A 299 26.85 -5.40 -1.47
C PRO A 299 25.44 -5.77 -1.96
N VAL A 300 24.63 -6.36 -1.08
CA VAL A 300 23.24 -6.73 -1.37
C VAL A 300 22.37 -5.51 -1.69
N LEU A 301 22.57 -4.39 -0.98
CA LEU A 301 21.83 -3.15 -1.23
C LEU A 301 22.34 -2.43 -2.47
N MET A 302 23.64 -2.50 -2.76
CA MET A 302 24.19 -1.96 -4.00
C MET A 302 23.71 -2.72 -5.22
N ALA A 303 23.60 -4.06 -5.13
CA ALA A 303 23.00 -4.88 -6.18
C ALA A 303 21.51 -4.53 -6.41
N ALA A 304 20.76 -4.25 -5.34
CA ALA A 304 19.39 -3.77 -5.44
C ALA A 304 19.30 -2.38 -6.09
N LEU A 305 20.15 -1.43 -5.65
CA LEU A 305 20.23 -0.08 -6.22
C LEU A 305 20.61 -0.12 -7.70
N ALA A 306 21.50 -1.02 -8.12
CA ALA A 306 21.92 -1.15 -9.51
C ALA A 306 20.71 -1.36 -10.45
N ARG A 307 19.69 -2.10 -9.99
CA ARG A 307 18.45 -2.36 -10.73
C ARG A 307 17.40 -1.25 -10.65
N VAL A 308 17.62 -0.23 -9.83
CA VAL A 308 16.68 0.89 -9.73
C VAL A 308 16.70 1.71 -11.02
N GLU A 309 15.56 1.75 -11.70
CA GLU A 309 15.35 2.62 -12.85
C GLU A 309 14.95 4.01 -12.38
N THR A 310 15.68 5.03 -12.82
CA THR A 310 15.26 6.43 -12.66
C THR A 310 14.44 6.81 -13.90
N PRO A 311 13.13 7.04 -13.78
CA PRO A 311 12.29 7.27 -14.94
C PRO A 311 12.75 8.54 -15.67
N ARG A 312 13.26 8.38 -16.90
CA ARG A 312 13.35 9.47 -17.88
C ARG A 312 12.02 9.49 -18.58
N LEU A 313 11.17 10.41 -18.16
CA LEU A 313 9.86 10.51 -18.77
C LEU A 313 10.00 11.34 -20.06
N GLU A 314 10.01 10.66 -21.21
CA GLU A 314 9.64 11.30 -22.48
C GLU A 314 8.16 11.67 -22.36
N LYS A 315 7.91 12.92 -22.00
CA LYS A 315 6.57 13.43 -21.79
C LYS A 315 6.29 14.53 -22.80
N SER A 316 5.31 14.29 -23.67
CA SER A 316 4.57 15.41 -24.25
C SER A 316 3.88 16.16 -23.11
N SER A 317 3.92 17.49 -23.14
CA SER A 317 3.27 18.34 -22.15
C SER A 317 2.14 19.13 -22.79
N LEU A 318 1.09 19.39 -22.03
CA LEU A 318 -0.02 20.24 -22.41
C LEU A 318 -0.17 21.39 -21.41
N VAL A 319 -0.68 22.53 -21.86
CA VAL A 319 -1.04 23.65 -20.98
C VAL A 319 -2.54 23.57 -20.71
N VAL A 320 -2.92 23.60 -19.43
CA VAL A 320 -4.31 23.59 -18.97
C VAL A 320 -4.56 24.76 -18.03
N LYS A 321 -5.83 25.17 -17.90
CA LYS A 321 -6.19 26.12 -16.85
C LYS A 321 -6.16 25.46 -15.48
N VAL A 322 -5.89 26.22 -14.42
CA VAL A 322 -5.93 25.70 -13.04
C VAL A 322 -7.29 25.09 -12.70
N GLY A 323 -8.37 25.63 -13.25
CA GLY A 323 -9.73 25.08 -13.11
C GLY A 323 -9.95 23.71 -13.76
N GLU A 324 -9.13 23.32 -14.73
CA GLU A 324 -9.25 22.10 -15.52
C GLU A 324 -8.37 20.95 -14.99
N LEU A 325 -7.52 21.24 -14.00
CA LEU A 325 -6.68 20.24 -13.35
C LEU A 325 -7.53 19.14 -12.72
N ARG A 326 -7.12 17.88 -12.93
CA ARG A 326 -7.78 16.68 -12.39
C ARG A 326 -6.80 15.89 -11.53
N ASN A 327 -7.33 15.13 -10.56
CA ASN A 327 -6.51 14.21 -9.78
C ASN A 327 -5.75 13.24 -10.69
N GLY A 328 -4.48 13.01 -10.39
CA GLY A 328 -3.61 12.13 -11.19
C GLY A 328 -2.88 12.82 -12.35
N MET A 329 -3.19 14.08 -12.69
CA MET A 329 -2.34 14.86 -13.59
C MET A 329 -0.98 15.11 -12.93
N ILE A 330 0.09 15.32 -13.70
CA ILE A 330 1.44 15.58 -13.17
C ILE A 330 1.94 16.91 -13.70
N LEU A 331 2.42 17.80 -12.83
CA LEU A 331 2.99 19.08 -13.23
C LEU A 331 4.25 18.90 -14.08
N ALA A 332 4.31 19.65 -15.18
CA ALA A 332 5.44 19.59 -16.12
C ALA A 332 6.56 20.59 -15.82
N GLU A 333 6.29 21.57 -14.97
CA GLU A 333 7.23 22.64 -14.61
C GLU A 333 7.03 23.08 -13.16
N ASP A 334 8.06 23.71 -12.61
CA ASP A 334 7.97 24.36 -11.30
C ASP A 334 7.00 25.54 -11.39
N VAL A 335 6.01 25.57 -10.50
CA VAL A 335 5.12 26.73 -10.35
C VAL A 335 5.71 27.63 -9.28
N ARG A 336 6.16 28.83 -9.69
CA ARG A 336 6.75 29.83 -8.80
C ARG A 336 5.85 31.06 -8.70
N ALA A 337 5.75 31.62 -7.51
CA ALA A 337 5.07 32.88 -7.28
C ALA A 337 5.86 34.03 -7.93
N ARG A 338 5.21 35.18 -8.19
CA ARG A 338 5.90 36.38 -8.70
C ARG A 338 7.09 36.83 -7.85
N GLY A 339 7.08 36.53 -6.55
CA GLY A 339 8.20 36.78 -5.63
C GLY A 339 9.33 35.74 -5.70
N GLY A 340 9.32 34.80 -6.66
CA GLY A 340 10.35 33.77 -6.84
C GLY A 340 10.18 32.50 -6.01
N GLY A 341 9.37 32.56 -4.94
CA GLY A 341 9.10 31.43 -4.06
C GLY A 341 8.42 30.26 -4.78
N LEU A 342 8.89 29.04 -4.52
CA LEU A 342 8.32 27.82 -5.10
C LEU A 342 6.95 27.54 -4.49
N VAL A 343 5.90 27.53 -5.33
CA VAL A 343 4.54 27.17 -4.91
C VAL A 343 4.36 25.66 -4.97
N VAL A 344 4.84 25.05 -6.06
CA VAL A 344 4.76 23.61 -6.35
C VAL A 344 5.93 23.21 -7.26
N ASN A 345 6.50 22.03 -7.05
CA ASN A 345 7.57 21.51 -7.90
C ASN A 345 7.01 20.80 -9.14
N LYS A 346 7.81 20.71 -10.20
CA LYS A 346 7.55 19.79 -11.32
C LYS A 346 7.48 18.34 -10.83
N ASP A 347 6.89 17.47 -11.65
CA ASP A 347 6.71 16.04 -11.39
C ASP A 347 5.78 15.71 -10.19
N GLN A 348 5.15 16.71 -9.58
CA GLN A 348 4.15 16.51 -8.54
C GLN A 348 2.80 16.10 -9.14
N GLU A 349 2.22 15.04 -8.60
CA GLU A 349 0.84 14.64 -8.91
C GLU A 349 -0.16 15.63 -8.31
N VAL A 350 -1.15 16.01 -9.12
CA VAL A 350 -2.24 16.90 -8.76
C VAL A 350 -3.18 16.18 -7.80
N SER A 351 -3.28 16.70 -6.58
CA SER A 351 -4.30 16.34 -5.58
C SER A 351 -5.34 17.45 -5.42
N ASP A 352 -6.46 17.16 -4.74
CA ASP A 352 -7.49 18.16 -4.43
C ASP A 352 -6.90 19.35 -3.66
N THR A 353 -6.05 19.06 -2.66
CA THR A 353 -5.33 20.03 -1.84
C THR A 353 -4.42 20.91 -2.69
N LEU A 354 -3.66 20.31 -3.61
CA LEU A 354 -2.79 21.03 -4.53
C LEU A 354 -3.57 21.94 -5.50
N ARG A 355 -4.68 21.43 -6.06
CA ARG A 355 -5.56 22.27 -6.90
C ARG A 355 -6.08 23.47 -6.14
N GLN A 356 -6.52 23.29 -4.89
CA GLN A 356 -7.02 24.40 -4.09
C GLN A 356 -5.93 25.44 -3.81
N ARG A 357 -4.69 25.00 -3.50
CA ARG A 357 -3.54 25.90 -3.35
C ARG A 357 -3.30 26.71 -4.63
N LEU A 358 -3.22 26.05 -5.78
CA LEU A 358 -3.00 26.72 -7.08
C LEU A 358 -4.11 27.73 -7.38
N LYS A 359 -5.39 27.38 -7.17
CA LYS A 359 -6.52 28.30 -7.31
C LYS A 359 -6.36 29.55 -6.44
N ASN A 360 -5.97 29.39 -5.18
CA ASN A 360 -5.77 30.53 -4.27
C ASN A 360 -4.65 31.46 -4.76
N PHE A 361 -3.55 30.91 -5.28
CA PHE A 361 -2.44 31.72 -5.82
C PHE A 361 -2.83 32.43 -7.13
N VAL A 362 -3.64 31.80 -8.00
CA VAL A 362 -4.19 32.45 -9.19
C VAL A 362 -5.11 33.61 -8.81
N LEU A 363 -6.01 33.39 -7.84
CA LEU A 363 -6.94 34.43 -7.37
C LEU A 363 -6.22 35.66 -6.78
N GLN A 364 -5.06 35.45 -6.15
CA GLN A 364 -4.20 36.52 -5.64
C GLN A 364 -3.34 37.18 -6.74
N GLY A 365 -3.39 36.68 -7.98
CA GLY A 365 -2.53 37.12 -9.07
C GLY A 365 -1.06 36.72 -8.90
N ASN A 366 -0.73 35.83 -7.97
CA ASN A 366 0.64 35.45 -7.65
C ASN A 366 1.26 34.47 -8.65
N ILE A 367 0.43 33.74 -9.42
CA ILE A 367 0.85 32.82 -10.50
C ILE A 367 -0.09 32.96 -11.72
N PRO A 368 0.31 32.53 -12.93
CA PRO A 368 -0.59 32.48 -14.09
C PRO A 368 -1.72 31.44 -13.91
N ASP A 369 -2.86 31.65 -14.57
CA ASP A 369 -3.99 30.70 -14.60
C ASP A 369 -3.74 29.48 -15.50
N GLU A 370 -2.65 29.50 -16.26
CA GLU A 370 -2.22 28.41 -17.13
C GLU A 370 -1.05 27.66 -16.51
N ILE A 371 -1.17 26.34 -16.43
CA ILE A 371 -0.15 25.45 -15.86
C ILE A 371 0.12 24.33 -16.84
N ARG A 372 1.40 24.03 -17.04
CA ARG A 372 1.84 22.92 -17.87
C ARG A 372 1.78 21.60 -17.10
N VAL A 373 1.16 20.59 -17.68
CA VAL A 373 1.07 19.22 -17.15
C VAL A 373 1.52 18.20 -18.19
N PHE A 374 1.95 17.03 -17.73
CA PHE A 374 2.38 15.96 -18.60
C PHE A 374 1.21 15.11 -19.10
N VAL A 375 1.27 14.69 -20.36
CA VAL A 375 0.35 13.70 -20.95
C VAL A 375 1.08 12.37 -21.01
N TYR A 376 0.50 11.33 -20.40
CA TYR A 376 0.95 9.96 -20.66
C TYR A 376 0.48 9.56 -22.07
N GLN A 377 1.40 9.53 -23.03
CA GLN A 377 1.18 8.72 -24.22
C GLN A 377 1.38 7.26 -23.81
N ARG A 378 0.36 6.41 -24.00
CA ARG A 378 0.55 4.96 -23.97
C ARG A 378 1.67 4.66 -24.96
N VAL A 379 2.69 3.94 -24.52
CA VAL A 379 3.65 3.29 -25.42
C VAL A 379 2.83 2.41 -26.35
N VAL A 380 2.66 2.85 -27.60
CA VAL A 380 2.25 1.96 -28.67
C VAL A 380 3.47 1.10 -28.91
N ALA A 381 3.38 -0.19 -28.55
CA ALA A 381 4.40 -1.15 -28.91
C ALA A 381 4.59 -1.06 -30.42
N ALA A 382 5.77 -0.64 -30.86
CA ALA A 382 6.18 -0.81 -32.24
C ALA A 382 6.28 -2.32 -32.48
N THR A 383 5.55 -2.75 -33.50
CA THR A 383 5.40 -4.09 -34.07
C THR A 383 6.68 -4.90 -34.16
#